data_AF-A0A8J8BIW4-F1
#
_entry.id   AF-A0A8J8BIW4-F1
#
_cell.length_a   1.000
_cell.length_b   1.000
_cell.length_c   1.000
_cell.angle_alpha   90.00
_cell.angle_beta   90.00
_cell.angle_gamma   90.00
#
_symmetry.space_group_name_H-M   'P 1'
#
loop_
_entity.id
_entity.type
_entity.pdbx_description
1 polymer ?
#
loop_
_entity_poly.entity_id
_entity_poly.type
_entity_poly.pdbx_seq_one_letter_code
_entity_poly.pdbx_strand_id
1 'polypeptide(L)'
;MKILFALTLLSLLGLAHTAKAAHAKPADEAYFAGGCFWCIEAKFEQIPGVLEAVSGYSGGHVENPGYEQVCSGSTGHREAVKVMYDPAQVTYAQLVGAFWAMFDPSDAGGSFADRGYQYSSAIFYQTEDEKLIAEKSRQDLDNSGRYDRPVATAIEPLKNFYAAEEWHQDYYRKNPMRYESYSSLSGRESHIARHWGTQPGKDHPSIPNDWSSFVKPDEGSLRSKLSELQFKVTQKDGTEPAFLNEYWDNKKDGIYVDLVSGDLFL
;
A
#
# COMPACT_ATOMS: atom_id res chain seq x y z
N MET A 1 -74.60 22.87 -34.03
CA MET A 1 -73.28 22.91 -34.69
C MET A 1 -72.22 23.26 -33.64
N LYS A 2 -71.64 22.24 -32.99
CA LYS A 2 -70.45 22.34 -32.13
C LYS A 2 -69.59 21.12 -32.45
N ILE A 3 -68.48 21.36 -33.13
CA ILE A 3 -67.50 20.38 -33.59
C ILE A 3 -66.52 20.20 -32.42
N LEU A 4 -66.43 19.00 -31.83
CA LEU A 4 -65.40 18.67 -30.85
C LEU A 4 -64.22 18.03 -31.58
N PHE A 5 -63.06 18.69 -31.52
CA PHE A 5 -61.77 18.21 -32.00
C PHE A 5 -61.28 17.06 -31.11
N ALA A 6 -60.96 15.91 -31.70
CA ALA A 6 -60.21 14.84 -31.06
C ALA A 6 -58.71 15.11 -31.26
N LEU A 7 -57.99 15.48 -30.18
CA LEU A 7 -56.53 15.46 -30.15
C LEU A 7 -56.06 14.06 -29.75
N THR A 8 -55.47 13.34 -30.69
CA THR A 8 -54.69 12.13 -30.42
C THR A 8 -53.29 12.53 -29.94
N LEU A 9 -53.01 12.33 -28.65
CA LEU A 9 -51.68 12.50 -28.07
C LEU A 9 -50.82 11.27 -28.46
N LEU A 10 -49.83 11.48 -29.33
CA LEU A 10 -48.84 10.47 -29.70
C LEU A 10 -47.79 10.38 -28.58
N SER A 11 -47.88 9.37 -27.72
CA SER A 11 -46.90 9.12 -26.66
C SER A 11 -45.61 8.52 -27.24
N LEU A 12 -44.56 9.34 -27.36
CA LEU A 12 -43.20 8.87 -27.57
C LEU A 12 -42.72 8.15 -26.29
N LEU A 13 -42.77 6.82 -26.27
CA LEU A 13 -42.01 6.02 -25.30
C LEU A 13 -40.52 6.13 -25.66
N GLY A 14 -39.77 6.95 -24.94
CA GLY A 14 -38.32 6.90 -24.94
C GLY A 14 -37.85 5.60 -24.30
N LEU A 15 -37.15 4.75 -25.07
CA LEU A 15 -36.39 3.63 -24.54
C LEU A 15 -35.26 4.20 -23.66
N ALA A 16 -35.45 4.18 -22.35
CA ALA A 16 -34.36 4.36 -21.40
C ALA A 16 -33.43 3.14 -21.50
N HIS A 17 -32.30 3.31 -22.18
CA HIS A 17 -31.17 2.38 -22.05
C HIS A 17 -30.64 2.50 -20.63
N THR A 18 -31.01 1.56 -19.77
CA THR A 18 -30.33 1.36 -18.49
C THR A 18 -29.00 0.69 -18.80
N ALA A 19 -27.94 1.49 -18.88
CA ALA A 19 -26.59 0.96 -18.82
C ALA A 19 -26.43 0.25 -17.47
N LYS A 20 -26.33 -1.07 -17.50
CA LYS A 20 -26.04 -1.89 -16.32
C LYS A 20 -24.65 -1.49 -15.84
N ALA A 21 -24.58 -0.84 -14.68
CA ALA A 21 -23.31 -0.53 -14.04
C ALA A 21 -22.50 -1.82 -13.91
N ALA A 22 -21.29 -1.85 -14.48
CA ALA A 22 -20.35 -2.93 -14.26
C ALA A 22 -20.08 -2.99 -12.75
N HIS A 23 -20.20 -4.18 -12.17
CA HIS A 23 -19.86 -4.40 -10.77
C HIS A 23 -18.37 -4.06 -10.58
N ALA A 24 -18.07 -2.91 -9.97
CA ALA A 24 -16.73 -2.61 -9.50
C ALA A 24 -16.35 -3.68 -8.46
N LYS A 25 -15.18 -4.29 -8.63
CA LYS A 25 -14.62 -5.22 -7.63
C LYS A 25 -14.53 -4.48 -6.28
N PRO A 26 -14.90 -5.10 -5.16
CA PRO A 26 -14.73 -4.46 -3.86
C PRO A 26 -13.25 -4.11 -3.65
N ALA A 27 -13.00 -2.92 -3.11
CA ALA A 27 -11.66 -2.48 -2.76
C ALA A 27 -11.12 -3.32 -1.60
N ASP A 28 -9.83 -3.66 -1.65
CA ASP A 28 -9.13 -4.26 -0.52
C ASP A 28 -8.61 -3.13 0.38
N GLU A 29 -8.39 -3.44 1.67
CA GLU A 29 -7.94 -2.48 2.67
C GLU A 29 -6.58 -2.88 3.25
N ALA A 30 -5.72 -1.90 3.52
CA ALA A 30 -4.44 -2.09 4.20
C ALA A 30 -4.19 -0.96 5.21
N TYR A 31 -3.47 -1.25 6.30
CA TYR A 31 -3.39 -0.35 7.45
C TYR A 31 -1.94 -0.15 7.90
N PHE A 32 -1.49 1.11 7.91
CA PHE A 32 -0.09 1.47 8.13
C PHE A 32 0.06 2.62 9.12
N ALA A 33 1.06 2.57 10.00
CA ALA A 33 1.48 3.67 10.86
C ALA A 33 2.95 3.97 10.62
N GLY A 34 3.31 5.19 10.23
CA GLY A 34 4.68 5.57 9.80
C GLY A 34 5.11 6.96 10.32
N GLY A 35 4.65 7.32 11.52
CA GLY A 35 4.74 8.69 12.05
C GLY A 35 3.51 9.52 11.69
N CYS A 36 3.68 10.83 11.53
CA CYS A 36 2.57 11.72 11.20
C CYS A 36 1.77 11.22 9.99
N PHE A 37 0.47 10.96 10.21
CA PHE A 37 -0.41 10.39 9.19
C PHE A 37 -0.60 11.30 7.98
N TRP A 38 -0.40 12.63 8.08
CA TRP A 38 -0.55 13.56 6.96
C TRP A 38 0.48 13.28 5.88
N CYS A 39 1.70 12.94 6.29
CA CYS A 39 2.76 12.58 5.36
C CYS A 39 2.53 11.21 4.75
N ILE A 40 2.01 10.25 5.52
CA ILE A 40 1.78 8.89 5.06
C ILE A 40 0.57 8.83 4.10
N GLU A 41 -0.55 9.46 4.47
CA GLU A 41 -1.75 9.62 3.65
C GLU A 41 -1.38 10.24 2.30
N ALA A 42 -0.75 11.41 2.32
CA ALA A 42 -0.36 12.13 1.11
C ALA A 42 0.52 11.28 0.18
N LYS A 43 1.35 10.39 0.72
CA LYS A 43 2.22 9.50 -0.07
C LYS A 43 1.45 8.31 -0.64
N PHE A 44 0.54 7.69 0.10
CA PHE A 44 -0.28 6.61 -0.43
C PHE A 44 -1.23 7.07 -1.53
N GLU A 45 -1.84 8.25 -1.39
CA GLU A 45 -2.76 8.78 -2.42
C GLU A 45 -2.10 9.03 -3.78
N GLN A 46 -0.76 9.11 -3.82
CA GLN A 46 -0.01 9.30 -5.07
C GLN A 46 0.24 7.98 -5.81
N ILE A 47 -0.09 6.83 -5.21
CA ILE A 47 0.18 5.51 -5.78
C ILE A 47 -0.96 5.10 -6.73
N PRO A 48 -0.68 4.84 -8.02
CA PRO A 48 -1.69 4.30 -8.93
C PRO A 48 -2.30 3.00 -8.40
N GLY A 49 -3.63 2.91 -8.43
CA GLY A 49 -4.37 1.78 -7.86
C GLY A 49 -4.82 1.99 -6.41
N VAL A 50 -4.27 2.96 -5.68
CA VAL A 50 -4.88 3.43 -4.43
C VAL A 50 -6.11 4.27 -4.77
N LEU A 51 -7.24 3.89 -4.20
CA LEU A 51 -8.54 4.53 -4.42
C LEU A 51 -8.78 5.66 -3.41
N GLU A 52 -8.36 5.45 -2.16
CA GLU A 52 -8.51 6.40 -1.06
C GLU A 52 -7.52 6.07 0.06
N ALA A 53 -7.03 7.09 0.77
CA ALA A 53 -6.27 6.93 2.01
C ALA A 53 -6.93 7.79 3.10
N VAL A 54 -7.16 7.20 4.27
CA VAL A 54 -7.87 7.84 5.39
C VAL A 54 -6.96 7.90 6.61
N SER A 55 -6.67 9.10 7.10
CA SER A 55 -5.95 9.31 8.35
C SER A 55 -6.78 8.87 9.55
N GLY A 56 -6.16 8.23 10.54
CA GLY A 56 -6.84 7.69 11.71
C GLY A 56 -5.92 7.20 12.83
N TYR A 57 -6.51 6.44 13.74
CA TYR A 57 -5.87 5.94 14.96
C TYR A 57 -6.08 4.43 15.08
N SER A 58 -5.01 3.68 15.34
CA SER A 58 -5.07 2.21 15.42
C SER A 58 -4.11 1.62 16.45
N GLY A 59 -4.44 0.41 16.93
CA GLY A 59 -3.59 -0.42 17.79
C GLY A 59 -3.79 -0.20 19.30
N GLY A 60 -4.46 0.88 19.68
CA GLY A 60 -4.72 1.27 21.06
C GLY A 60 -5.95 0.65 21.68
N HIS A 61 -6.20 1.03 22.93
CA HIS A 61 -7.23 0.43 23.79
C HIS A 61 -8.40 1.38 24.11
N VAL A 62 -8.27 2.67 23.81
CA VAL A 62 -9.36 3.65 24.00
C VAL A 62 -10.27 3.62 22.79
N GLU A 63 -11.57 3.43 23.01
CA GLU A 63 -12.57 3.46 21.94
C GLU A 63 -12.81 4.89 21.44
N ASN A 64 -12.89 5.05 20.12
CA ASN A 64 -13.20 6.32 19.44
C ASN A 64 -12.42 7.53 20.01
N PRO A 65 -11.07 7.47 20.04
CA PRO A 65 -10.27 8.52 20.65
C PRO A 65 -10.29 9.80 19.80
N GLY A 66 -10.25 10.96 20.46
CA GLY A 66 -9.95 12.23 19.79
C GLY A 66 -8.44 12.47 19.64
N TYR A 67 -8.06 13.37 18.72
CA TYR A 67 -6.66 13.70 18.43
C TYR A 67 -5.87 14.05 19.70
N GLU A 68 -6.43 14.90 20.56
CA GLU A 68 -5.79 15.35 21.80
C GLU A 68 -5.47 14.18 22.75
N GLN A 69 -6.33 13.16 22.79
CA GLN A 69 -6.10 11.97 23.61
C GLN A 69 -4.96 11.14 23.02
N VAL A 70 -4.93 10.96 21.71
CA VAL A 70 -3.86 10.20 21.03
C VAL A 70 -2.51 10.90 21.16
N CYS A 71 -2.46 12.22 20.94
CA CYS A 71 -1.24 13.01 21.08
C CYS A 71 -0.69 13.04 22.51
N SER A 72 -1.53 12.83 23.52
CA SER A 72 -1.07 12.67 24.91
C SER A 72 -0.26 11.39 25.14
N GLY A 73 -0.37 10.41 24.24
CA GLY A 73 0.27 9.10 24.32
C GLY A 73 -0.42 8.10 25.25
N SER A 74 -1.53 8.47 25.91
CA SER A 74 -2.19 7.63 26.91
C SER A 74 -3.08 6.53 26.34
N THR A 75 -3.47 6.62 25.06
CA THR A 75 -4.48 5.73 24.47
C THR A 75 -3.89 4.43 23.91
N GLY A 76 -2.56 4.36 23.77
CA GLY A 76 -1.86 3.27 23.08
C GLY A 76 -2.16 3.21 21.58
N HIS A 77 -2.82 4.20 20.98
CA HIS A 77 -2.99 4.29 19.54
C HIS A 77 -1.75 4.88 18.87
N ARG A 78 -1.54 4.49 17.62
CA ARG A 78 -0.65 5.18 16.68
C ARG A 78 -1.48 5.99 15.71
N GLU A 79 -0.94 7.12 15.25
CA GLU A 79 -1.40 7.72 14.00
C GLU A 79 -1.17 6.70 12.88
N ALA A 80 -2.25 6.39 12.17
CA ALA A 80 -2.32 5.34 11.18
C ALA A 80 -3.10 5.83 9.95
N VAL A 81 -2.95 5.12 8.85
CA VAL A 81 -3.64 5.36 7.59
C VAL A 81 -4.29 4.07 7.14
N LYS A 82 -5.58 4.13 6.83
CA LYS A 82 -6.31 3.08 6.10
C LYS A 82 -6.19 3.37 4.61
N VAL A 83 -5.68 2.42 3.84
CA VAL A 83 -5.49 2.51 2.40
C VAL A 83 -6.49 1.58 1.73
N MET A 84 -7.42 2.13 0.95
CA MET A 84 -8.35 1.38 0.12
C MET A 84 -7.77 1.33 -1.30
N TYR A 85 -7.61 0.14 -1.86
CA TYR A 85 -6.92 -0.05 -3.14
C TYR A 85 -7.60 -1.07 -4.05
N ASP A 86 -7.35 -0.94 -5.35
CA ASP A 86 -7.75 -1.92 -6.34
C ASP A 86 -6.66 -2.99 -6.49
N PRO A 87 -6.90 -4.24 -6.02
CA PRO A 87 -5.91 -5.31 -6.09
C PRO A 87 -5.57 -5.73 -7.53
N ALA A 88 -6.32 -5.28 -8.55
CA ALA A 88 -5.97 -5.49 -9.95
C ALA A 88 -4.93 -4.47 -10.47
N GLN A 89 -4.68 -3.38 -9.75
CA GLN A 89 -3.75 -2.32 -10.14
C GLN A 89 -2.53 -2.23 -9.23
N VAL A 90 -2.72 -2.47 -7.93
CA VAL A 90 -1.64 -2.48 -6.93
C VAL A 90 -1.86 -3.60 -5.93
N THR A 91 -0.80 -4.32 -5.58
CA THR A 91 -0.84 -5.42 -4.62
C THR A 91 -0.47 -4.95 -3.21
N TYR A 92 -0.89 -5.70 -2.19
CA TYR A 92 -0.50 -5.45 -0.80
C TYR A 92 1.03 -5.40 -0.63
N ALA A 93 1.77 -6.31 -1.27
CA ALA A 93 3.24 -6.32 -1.18
C ALA A 93 3.88 -5.05 -1.78
N GLN A 94 3.30 -4.53 -2.86
CA GLN A 94 3.73 -3.26 -3.44
C GLN A 94 3.44 -2.07 -2.51
N LEU A 95 2.30 -2.08 -1.80
CA LEU A 95 2.00 -1.07 -0.77
C LEU A 95 3.00 -1.15 0.39
N VAL A 96 3.30 -2.35 0.89
CA VAL A 96 4.32 -2.56 1.94
C VAL A 96 5.70 -2.10 1.46
N GLY A 97 6.09 -2.45 0.23
CA GLY A 97 7.35 -2.03 -0.36
C GLY A 97 7.48 -0.50 -0.46
N ALA A 98 6.43 0.16 -0.95
CA ALA A 98 6.37 1.62 -1.05
C ALA A 98 6.38 2.28 0.34
N PHE A 99 5.71 1.68 1.32
CA PHE A 99 5.63 2.17 2.69
C PHE A 99 7.01 2.37 3.33
N TRP A 100 7.95 1.46 3.09
CA TRP A 100 9.33 1.55 3.60
C TRP A 100 10.11 2.79 3.11
N ALA A 101 9.67 3.39 2.01
CA ALA A 101 10.27 4.60 1.43
C ALA A 101 9.56 5.89 1.89
N MET A 102 8.66 5.83 2.89
CA MET A 102 7.90 7.00 3.35
C MET A 102 8.38 7.58 4.69
N PHE A 103 9.22 6.86 5.44
CA PHE A 103 9.67 7.24 6.79
C PHE A 103 11.01 6.54 7.14
N ASP A 104 11.51 6.71 8.37
CA ASP A 104 12.65 5.92 8.89
C ASP A 104 12.13 4.66 9.61
N PRO A 105 12.21 3.47 8.98
CA PRO A 105 11.70 2.23 9.57
C PRO A 105 12.57 1.68 10.70
N SER A 106 13.76 2.25 10.93
CA SER A 106 14.69 1.88 12.01
C SER A 106 14.48 2.69 13.30
N ASP A 107 13.60 3.69 13.28
CA ASP A 107 13.31 4.54 14.45
C ASP A 107 12.23 3.95 15.35
N ALA A 108 12.64 3.39 16.48
CA ALA A 108 11.72 2.82 17.46
C ALA A 108 11.02 3.87 18.35
N GLY A 109 11.48 5.13 18.36
CA GLY A 109 11.05 6.15 19.34
C GLY A 109 10.09 7.20 18.80
N GLY A 110 9.60 7.02 17.57
CA GLY A 110 8.75 7.98 16.85
C GLY A 110 9.18 8.10 15.39
N SER A 111 8.89 9.25 14.78
CA SER A 111 9.25 9.56 13.40
C SER A 111 9.76 10.99 13.31
N PHE A 112 11.07 11.14 13.14
CA PHE A 112 11.72 12.43 13.00
C PHE A 112 11.43 13.39 14.18
N ALA A 113 10.89 14.58 13.90
CA ALA A 113 10.49 15.58 14.90
C ALA A 113 9.32 15.11 15.79
N ASP A 114 8.50 14.17 15.32
CA ASP A 114 7.36 13.66 16.05
C ASP A 114 7.78 12.46 16.90
N ARG A 115 7.87 12.66 18.21
CA ARG A 115 8.36 11.65 19.17
C ARG A 115 7.22 11.09 20.01
N GLY A 116 7.34 9.82 20.37
CA GLY A 116 6.36 9.12 21.19
C GLY A 116 5.80 7.89 20.50
N TYR A 117 5.17 7.01 21.28
CA TYR A 117 4.61 5.76 20.79
C TYR A 117 3.57 5.99 19.68
N GLN A 118 2.77 7.04 19.80
CA GLN A 118 1.76 7.41 18.83
C GLN A 118 2.32 7.75 17.43
N TYR A 119 3.62 8.03 17.34
CA TYR A 119 4.33 8.26 16.08
C TYR A 119 5.30 7.13 15.71
N SER A 120 5.34 6.05 16.50
CA SER A 120 6.10 4.85 16.14
C SER A 120 5.46 4.14 14.95
N SER A 121 6.20 3.26 14.29
CA SER A 121 5.72 2.60 13.08
C SER A 121 5.13 1.21 13.31
N ALA A 122 4.12 0.87 12.51
CA ALA A 122 3.50 -0.45 12.47
C ALA A 122 2.87 -0.75 11.10
N ILE A 123 2.82 -2.03 10.75
CA ILE A 123 1.95 -2.59 9.72
C ILE A 123 0.90 -3.43 10.44
N PHE A 124 -0.38 -3.09 10.24
CA PHE A 124 -1.48 -3.81 10.84
C PHE A 124 -2.06 -4.82 9.84
N TYR A 125 -1.89 -6.11 10.10
CA TYR A 125 -2.36 -7.16 9.21
C TYR A 125 -3.79 -7.62 9.58
N GLN A 126 -4.58 -7.95 8.58
CA GLN A 126 -5.92 -8.51 8.71
C GLN A 126 -5.96 -10.02 8.44
N THR A 127 -5.00 -10.51 7.66
CA THR A 127 -4.89 -11.92 7.25
C THR A 127 -3.48 -12.46 7.51
N GLU A 128 -3.34 -13.79 7.55
CA GLU A 128 -2.00 -14.41 7.67
C GLU A 128 -1.15 -14.18 6.41
N ASP A 129 -1.75 -14.04 5.24
CA ASP A 129 -1.01 -13.72 4.00
C ASP A 129 -0.40 -12.32 4.06
N GLU A 130 -1.16 -11.32 4.52
CA GLU A 130 -0.65 -9.96 4.76
C GLU A 130 0.51 -9.97 5.75
N LYS A 131 0.38 -10.73 6.85
CA LYS A 131 1.44 -10.88 7.84
C LYS A 131 2.70 -11.47 7.22
N LEU A 132 2.60 -12.57 6.48
CA LEU A 132 3.75 -13.23 5.84
C LEU A 132 4.43 -12.30 4.83
N ILE A 133 3.65 -11.55 4.04
CA ILE A 133 4.18 -10.56 3.09
C ILE A 133 4.91 -9.44 3.83
N ALA A 134 4.32 -8.89 4.89
CA ALA A 134 4.93 -7.83 5.68
C ALA A 134 6.22 -8.30 6.38
N GLU A 135 6.22 -9.51 6.96
CA GLU A 135 7.38 -10.10 7.63
C GLU A 135 8.52 -10.36 6.65
N LYS A 136 8.20 -10.92 5.47
CA LYS A 136 9.17 -11.15 4.40
C LYS A 136 9.75 -9.83 3.90
N SER A 137 8.91 -8.84 3.62
CA SER A 137 9.37 -7.52 3.15
C SER A 137 10.24 -6.80 4.18
N ARG A 138 9.90 -6.88 5.48
CA ARG A 138 10.74 -6.37 6.57
C ARG A 138 12.10 -7.05 6.60
N GLN A 139 12.13 -8.38 6.46
CA GLN A 139 13.37 -9.16 6.44
C GLN A 139 14.23 -8.83 5.22
N ASP A 140 13.62 -8.63 4.05
CA ASP A 140 14.33 -8.22 2.84
C ASP A 140 14.95 -6.83 3.00
N LEU A 141 14.22 -5.91 3.65
CA LEU A 141 14.74 -4.58 3.96
C LEU A 141 15.92 -4.63 4.93
N ASP A 142 15.82 -5.42 6.01
CA ASP A 142 16.94 -5.67 6.94
C ASP A 142 18.16 -6.24 6.20
N ASN A 143 17.95 -7.24 5.33
CA ASN A 143 19.01 -7.90 4.58
C ASN A 143 19.64 -7.02 3.48
N SER A 144 18.93 -5.99 3.02
CA SER A 144 19.41 -5.09 1.96
C SER A 144 20.61 -4.24 2.40
N GLY A 145 20.84 -4.11 3.72
CA GLY A 145 21.86 -3.20 4.26
C GLY A 145 21.55 -1.73 4.04
N ARG A 146 20.29 -1.38 3.68
CA ARG A 146 19.88 0.01 3.46
C ARG A 146 19.95 0.84 4.74
N TYR A 147 19.75 0.22 5.90
CA TYR A 147 19.81 0.88 7.21
C TYR A 147 20.86 0.23 8.10
N ASP A 148 21.61 1.06 8.83
CA ASP A 148 22.63 0.59 9.79
C ASP A 148 22.03 -0.09 11.02
N ARG A 149 20.76 0.21 11.30
CA ARG A 149 19.99 -0.34 12.42
C ARG A 149 18.89 -1.24 11.88
N PRO A 150 18.52 -2.31 12.62
CA PRO A 150 17.39 -3.15 12.26
C PRO A 150 16.09 -2.35 12.14
N VAL A 151 15.18 -2.83 11.29
CA VAL A 151 13.83 -2.30 11.17
C VAL A 151 13.08 -2.49 12.49
N ALA A 152 12.66 -1.38 13.09
CA ALA A 152 11.92 -1.30 14.34
C ALA A 152 10.39 -1.35 14.15
N THR A 153 9.92 -1.31 12.90
CA THR A 153 8.50 -1.29 12.56
C THR A 153 7.80 -2.56 13.00
N ALA A 154 6.74 -2.40 13.81
CA ALA A 154 5.95 -3.53 14.31
C ALA A 154 5.12 -4.17 13.20
N ILE A 155 4.88 -5.47 13.28
CA ILE A 155 3.90 -6.19 12.45
C ILE A 155 2.93 -6.85 13.42
N GLU A 156 1.70 -6.36 13.47
CA GLU A 156 0.73 -6.75 14.50
C GLU A 156 -0.68 -6.87 13.92
N PRO A 157 -1.57 -7.68 14.52
CA PRO A 157 -2.91 -7.83 13.99
C PRO A 157 -3.70 -6.51 14.12
N LEU A 158 -4.49 -6.17 13.11
CA LEU A 158 -5.43 -5.07 13.17
C LEU A 158 -6.49 -5.36 14.23
N LYS A 159 -6.55 -4.53 15.27
CA LYS A 159 -7.54 -4.66 16.36
C LYS A 159 -8.74 -3.72 16.17
N ASN A 160 -8.44 -2.50 15.73
CA ASN A 160 -9.38 -1.41 15.56
C ASN A 160 -8.79 -0.37 14.61
N PHE A 161 -9.66 0.45 14.03
CA PHE A 161 -9.27 1.66 13.32
C PHE A 161 -10.36 2.69 13.56
N TYR A 162 -9.95 3.89 13.98
CA TYR A 162 -10.85 5.03 14.17
C TYR A 162 -10.40 6.14 13.22
N ALA A 163 -11.26 6.54 12.29
CA ALA A 163 -10.97 7.66 11.41
C ALA A 163 -10.73 8.92 12.25
N ALA A 164 -9.67 9.65 11.91
CA ALA A 164 -9.39 10.94 12.52
C ALA A 164 -10.42 11.97 12.06
N GLU A 165 -10.48 13.08 12.79
CA GLU A 165 -11.37 14.18 12.53
C GLU A 165 -11.22 14.70 11.07
N GLU A 166 -12.32 15.16 10.47
CA GLU A 166 -12.37 15.58 9.06
C GLU A 166 -11.31 16.63 8.66
N TRP A 167 -10.85 17.43 9.63
CA TRP A 167 -9.83 18.44 9.37
C TRP A 167 -8.42 17.84 9.22
N HIS A 168 -8.20 16.59 9.63
CA HIS A 168 -6.96 15.84 9.38
C HIS A 168 -6.92 15.18 8.00
N GLN A 169 -8.07 14.82 7.44
CA GLN A 169 -8.15 14.18 6.12
C GLN A 169 -7.71 15.16 5.05
N ASP A 170 -6.92 14.72 4.08
CA ASP A 170 -6.41 15.55 2.98
C ASP A 170 -5.66 16.80 3.46
N TYR A 171 -5.00 16.74 4.61
CA TYR A 171 -4.42 17.93 5.24
C TYR A 171 -3.47 18.68 4.30
N TYR A 172 -2.69 17.94 3.50
CA TYR A 172 -1.76 18.50 2.54
C TYR A 172 -2.44 19.26 1.38
N ARG A 173 -3.66 18.87 0.99
CA ARG A 173 -4.47 19.57 -0.02
C ARG A 173 -5.18 20.78 0.60
N LYS A 174 -5.73 20.61 1.80
CA LYS A 174 -6.49 21.66 2.52
C LYS A 174 -5.58 22.78 3.05
N ASN A 175 -4.34 22.46 3.43
CA ASN A 175 -3.39 23.38 4.08
C ASN A 175 -1.96 23.31 3.46
N PRO A 176 -1.80 23.53 2.14
CA PRO A 176 -0.56 23.21 1.42
C PRO A 176 0.68 23.93 1.97
N MET A 177 0.61 25.24 2.23
CA MET A 177 1.77 26.00 2.75
C MET A 177 2.21 25.51 4.14
N ARG A 178 1.26 25.18 5.01
CA ARG A 178 1.56 24.72 6.37
C ARG A 178 2.11 23.30 6.34
N TYR A 179 1.52 22.44 5.53
CA TYR A 179 2.02 21.09 5.30
C TYR A 179 3.43 21.09 4.69
N GLU A 180 3.69 21.90 3.67
CA GLU A 180 5.01 21.99 3.03
C GLU A 180 6.08 22.49 4.02
N SER A 181 5.75 23.52 4.81
CA SER A 181 6.63 24.00 5.88
C SER A 181 6.94 22.92 6.91
N TYR A 182 5.92 22.15 7.33
CA TYR A 182 6.09 21.05 8.28
C TYR A 182 6.90 19.88 7.69
N SER A 183 6.55 19.41 6.49
CA SER A 183 7.23 18.30 5.80
C SER A 183 8.72 18.59 5.59
N SER A 184 9.04 19.78 5.06
CA SER A 184 10.41 20.19 4.78
C SER A 184 11.28 20.32 6.04
N LEU A 185 10.71 20.76 7.15
CA LEU A 185 11.42 20.91 8.42
C LEU A 185 11.49 19.63 9.26
N SER A 186 10.67 18.61 8.95
CA SER A 186 10.67 17.34 9.69
C SER A 186 11.99 16.59 9.57
N GLY A 187 12.70 16.72 8.44
CA GLY A 187 13.86 15.88 8.10
C GLY A 187 13.51 14.57 7.37
N ARG A 188 12.21 14.27 7.20
CA ARG A 188 11.71 13.08 6.48
C ARG A 188 12.21 13.00 5.05
N GLU A 189 12.05 14.07 4.28
CA GLU A 189 12.43 14.08 2.86
C GLU A 189 13.94 13.89 2.67
N SER A 190 14.75 14.53 3.52
CA SER A 190 16.21 14.39 3.49
C SER A 190 16.65 12.97 3.86
N HIS A 191 15.95 12.32 4.79
CA HIS A 191 16.21 10.94 5.16
C HIS A 191 15.87 9.99 4.02
N ILE A 192 14.69 10.12 3.40
CA ILE A 192 14.26 9.27 2.30
C ILE A 192 15.22 9.44 1.12
N ALA A 193 15.56 10.68 0.74
CA ALA A 193 16.51 10.95 -0.34
C ALA A 193 17.86 10.26 -0.15
N ARG A 194 18.38 10.25 1.09
CA ARG A 194 19.65 9.60 1.41
C ARG A 194 19.60 8.08 1.23
N HIS A 195 18.50 7.45 1.62
CA HIS A 195 18.42 5.98 1.65
C HIS A 195 17.82 5.38 0.37
N TRP A 196 16.99 6.13 -0.35
CA TRP A 196 16.23 5.65 -1.51
C TRP A 196 16.61 6.36 -2.81
N GLY A 197 17.52 7.35 -2.76
CA GLY A 197 18.01 8.05 -3.95
C GLY A 197 16.99 9.00 -4.58
N THR A 198 15.92 9.33 -3.86
CA THR A 198 14.85 10.19 -4.36
C THR A 198 15.22 11.68 -4.29
N GLN A 199 14.75 12.48 -5.24
CA GLN A 199 14.77 13.94 -5.17
C GLN A 199 13.61 14.48 -4.30
N PRO A 200 13.93 15.19 -3.19
CA PRO A 200 12.91 15.87 -2.38
C PRO A 200 12.00 16.76 -3.22
N GLY A 201 10.68 16.66 -3.00
CA GLY A 201 9.67 17.47 -3.67
C GLY A 201 9.40 17.16 -5.15
N LYS A 202 10.11 16.20 -5.77
CA LYS A 202 9.91 15.80 -7.18
C LYS A 202 9.54 14.35 -7.37
N ASP A 203 10.01 13.50 -6.47
CA ASP A 203 9.79 12.06 -6.60
C ASP A 203 8.56 11.63 -5.80
N HIS A 204 7.61 11.03 -6.52
CA HIS A 204 6.47 10.32 -5.96
C HIS A 204 6.96 8.98 -5.39
N PRO A 205 6.32 8.43 -4.34
CA PRO A 205 6.63 7.07 -3.91
C PRO A 205 6.35 6.14 -5.10
N SER A 206 7.41 5.65 -5.71
CA SER A 206 7.31 4.62 -6.73
C SER A 206 6.94 3.33 -6.03
N ILE A 207 5.90 2.66 -6.53
CA ILE A 207 5.81 1.21 -6.39
C ILE A 207 7.19 0.68 -6.77
N PRO A 208 7.84 -0.20 -5.99
CA PRO A 208 9.04 -0.89 -6.42
C PRO A 208 8.68 -1.82 -7.59
N ASN A 209 8.51 -1.25 -8.79
CA ASN A 209 8.59 -1.92 -10.07
C ASN A 209 9.95 -1.59 -10.71
N ASP A 210 10.94 -1.25 -9.87
CA ASP A 210 12.25 -0.89 -10.33
C ASP A 210 13.13 -2.12 -10.53
N TRP A 211 12.91 -2.77 -11.67
CA TRP A 211 13.80 -3.79 -12.22
C TRP A 211 15.24 -3.27 -12.41
N SER A 212 15.51 -1.96 -12.33
CA SER A 212 16.88 -1.42 -12.48
C SER A 212 17.81 -1.83 -11.34
N SER A 213 17.26 -2.19 -10.18
CA SER A 213 18.03 -2.70 -9.03
C SER A 213 18.15 -4.24 -9.01
N PHE A 214 17.35 -4.95 -9.82
CA PHE A 214 17.40 -6.41 -9.87
C PHE A 214 18.66 -6.88 -10.60
N VAL A 215 19.61 -7.39 -9.83
CA VAL A 215 20.77 -8.10 -10.37
C VAL A 215 20.41 -9.58 -10.49
N LYS A 216 20.13 -10.01 -11.72
CA LYS A 216 19.90 -11.41 -12.03
C LYS A 216 21.07 -12.28 -11.50
N PRO A 217 20.79 -13.32 -10.70
CA PRO A 217 21.83 -14.24 -10.23
C PRO A 217 22.57 -14.89 -11.40
N ASP A 218 23.85 -15.20 -11.21
CA ASP A 218 24.65 -15.87 -12.22
C ASP A 218 24.13 -17.29 -12.53
N GLU A 219 24.52 -17.82 -13.67
CA GLU A 219 24.04 -19.13 -14.13
C GLU A 219 24.34 -20.26 -13.15
N GLY A 220 25.50 -20.24 -12.48
CA GLY A 220 25.88 -21.24 -11.49
C GLY A 220 24.96 -21.20 -10.28
N SER A 221 24.69 -19.99 -9.77
CA SER A 221 23.72 -19.77 -8.70
C SER A 221 22.32 -20.27 -9.06
N LEU A 222 21.85 -19.97 -10.27
CA LEU A 222 20.53 -20.41 -10.73
C LEU A 222 20.43 -21.93 -10.87
N ARG A 223 21.47 -22.58 -11.40
CA ARG A 223 21.51 -24.06 -11.53
C ARG A 223 21.53 -24.79 -10.20
N SER A 224 22.01 -24.15 -9.14
CA SER A 224 22.01 -24.72 -7.78
C SER A 224 20.65 -24.62 -7.09
N LYS A 225 19.80 -23.67 -7.51
CA LYS A 225 18.51 -23.35 -6.89
C LYS A 225 17.32 -23.91 -7.66
N LEU A 226 17.41 -23.97 -8.99
CA LEU A 226 16.32 -24.34 -9.88
C LEU A 226 16.44 -25.80 -10.31
N SER A 227 15.30 -26.47 -10.50
CA SER A 227 15.26 -27.73 -11.24
C SER A 227 15.69 -27.51 -12.69
N GLU A 228 16.11 -28.59 -13.37
CA GLU A 228 16.52 -28.51 -14.77
C GLU A 228 15.40 -27.95 -15.68
N LEU A 229 14.15 -28.35 -15.42
CA LEU A 229 13.00 -27.84 -16.15
C LEU A 229 12.76 -26.35 -15.87
N GLN A 230 12.78 -25.93 -14.60
CA GLN A 230 12.61 -24.52 -14.21
C GLN A 230 13.70 -23.64 -14.81
N PHE A 231 14.96 -24.08 -14.78
CA PHE A 231 16.07 -23.37 -15.39
C PHE A 231 15.88 -23.27 -16.92
N LYS A 232 15.47 -24.36 -17.57
CA LYS A 232 15.22 -24.36 -19.02
C LYS A 232 14.08 -23.41 -19.41
N VAL A 233 12.98 -23.41 -18.66
CA VAL A 233 11.83 -22.52 -18.92
C VAL A 233 12.22 -21.06 -18.69
N THR A 234 12.81 -20.74 -17.53
CA THR A 234 13.08 -19.35 -17.14
C THR A 234 14.31 -18.73 -17.82
N GLN A 235 15.31 -19.52 -18.24
CA GLN A 235 16.59 -19.02 -18.75
C GLN A 235 16.87 -19.32 -20.22
N LYS A 236 16.10 -20.21 -20.84
CA LYS A 236 16.37 -20.73 -22.20
C LYS A 236 15.12 -20.78 -23.09
N ASP A 237 14.11 -19.98 -22.79
CA ASP A 237 12.82 -19.94 -23.50
C ASP A 237 12.20 -21.34 -23.68
N GLY A 238 12.42 -22.22 -22.70
CA GLY A 238 11.82 -23.55 -22.70
C GLY A 238 10.32 -23.48 -22.43
N THR A 239 9.60 -24.49 -22.89
CA THR A 239 8.19 -24.69 -22.53
C THR A 239 8.08 -26.02 -21.81
N GLU A 240 7.43 -26.01 -20.65
CA GLU A 240 7.12 -27.24 -19.92
C GLU A 240 6.03 -28.06 -20.63
N PRO A 241 5.97 -29.39 -20.40
CA PRO A 241 4.92 -30.20 -20.99
C PRO A 241 3.53 -29.82 -20.45
N ALA A 242 2.55 -29.75 -21.35
CA ALA A 242 1.18 -29.39 -20.99
C ALA A 242 0.59 -30.33 -19.93
N PHE A 243 -0.09 -29.76 -18.92
CA PHE A 243 -0.78 -30.46 -17.83
C PHE A 243 0.11 -31.34 -16.93
N LEU A 244 1.44 -31.21 -17.04
CA LEU A 244 2.42 -32.00 -16.28
C LEU A 244 3.32 -31.09 -15.42
N ASN A 245 2.69 -30.14 -14.73
CA ASN A 245 3.35 -29.31 -13.71
C ASN A 245 2.54 -29.36 -12.41
N GLU A 246 3.00 -28.72 -11.34
CA GLU A 246 2.29 -28.74 -10.05
C GLU A 246 1.06 -27.82 -10.03
N TYR A 247 1.08 -26.75 -10.84
CA TYR A 247 0.16 -25.64 -10.76
C TYR A 247 -0.95 -25.64 -11.82
N TRP A 248 -0.96 -26.59 -12.76
CA TRP A 248 -1.87 -26.56 -13.93
C TRP A 248 -3.36 -26.55 -13.54
N ASP A 249 -3.71 -27.19 -12.42
CA ASP A 249 -5.06 -27.20 -11.85
C ASP A 249 -5.12 -26.62 -10.43
N ASN A 250 -4.13 -25.81 -10.05
CA ASN A 250 -4.15 -25.19 -8.73
C ASN A 250 -5.22 -24.08 -8.69
N LYS A 251 -6.24 -24.27 -7.86
CA LYS A 251 -7.35 -23.32 -7.62
C LYS A 251 -7.37 -22.77 -6.19
N LYS A 252 -6.33 -23.04 -5.41
CA LYS A 252 -6.22 -22.51 -4.04
C LYS A 252 -5.96 -21.01 -4.10
N ASP A 253 -6.50 -20.28 -3.12
CA ASP A 253 -6.18 -18.87 -2.92
C ASP A 253 -4.68 -18.73 -2.59
N GLY A 254 -4.04 -17.71 -3.14
CA GLY A 254 -2.62 -17.44 -2.98
C GLY A 254 -2.04 -16.59 -4.11
N ILE A 255 -0.73 -16.36 -4.05
CA ILE A 255 0.02 -15.55 -5.02
C ILE A 255 1.01 -16.42 -5.81
N TYR A 256 1.25 -16.04 -7.07
CA TYR A 256 2.32 -16.58 -7.88
C TYR A 256 3.46 -15.57 -7.93
N VAL A 257 4.68 -16.05 -7.65
CA VAL A 257 5.89 -15.25 -7.67
C VAL A 257 6.84 -15.73 -8.76
N ASP A 258 7.61 -14.81 -9.32
CA ASP A 258 8.76 -15.09 -10.15
C ASP A 258 9.75 -15.94 -9.39
N LEU A 259 10.04 -17.11 -9.93
CA LEU A 259 10.89 -18.11 -9.28
C LEU A 259 12.36 -17.65 -9.17
N VAL A 260 12.78 -16.69 -10.00
CA VAL A 260 14.15 -16.21 -10.12
C VAL A 260 14.37 -14.99 -9.24
N SER A 261 13.45 -14.03 -9.25
CA SER A 261 13.55 -12.80 -8.46
C SER A 261 12.82 -12.86 -7.11
N GLY A 262 11.78 -13.70 -7.01
CA GLY A 262 10.88 -13.73 -5.86
C GLY A 262 9.79 -12.65 -5.89
N ASP A 263 9.74 -11.85 -6.97
CA ASP A 263 8.74 -10.78 -7.14
C ASP A 263 7.39 -11.34 -7.55
N LEU A 264 6.31 -10.59 -7.31
CA LEU A 264 4.97 -10.99 -7.73
C LEU A 264 4.81 -10.93 -9.25
N PHE A 265 4.21 -11.97 -9.84
CA PHE A 265 3.69 -11.88 -11.20
C PHE A 265 2.40 -11.06 -11.21
N LEU A 266 2.33 -10.05 -12.09
CA LEU A 266 1.13 -9.26 -12.42
C LEU A 266 0.13 -10.10 -13.21
#